data_AF-A0A8I1E406-F1
#
_entry.id   AF-A0A8I1E406-F1
#
_cell.length_a   1.000
_cell.length_b   1.000
_cell.length_c   1.000
_cell.angle_alpha   90.00
_cell.angle_beta   90.00
_cell.angle_gamma   90.00
#
_symmetry.space_group_name_H-M   'P 1'
#
loop_
_entity.id
_entity.type
_entity.pdbx_description
1 polymer ?
#
loop_
_entity_poly.entity_id
_entity_poly.type
_entity_poly.pdbx_seq_one_letter_code
_entity_poly.pdbx_strand_id
1 'polypeptide(L)' 'MPYPRTNRHARRQYRHSDVLTLLLHNQHAIAAAIEELALWAKSTGSSEAHENAITALATLDVNASAITAGILKLRQ' A
#
# COMPACT_ATOMS: atom_id res chain seq x y z
N MET A 1 -14.94 46.76 -10.80
CA MET A 1 -14.00 45.77 -11.35
C MET A 1 -13.74 44.68 -10.31
N PRO A 2 -14.35 43.48 -10.40
CA PRO A 2 -14.06 42.39 -9.46
C PRO A 2 -13.08 41.38 -10.06
N TYR A 3 -12.09 40.96 -9.28
CA TYR A 3 -11.13 39.90 -9.64
C TYR A 3 -11.75 38.50 -9.54
N PRO A 4 -11.50 37.57 -10.49
CA PRO A 4 -11.78 36.16 -10.26
C PRO A 4 -10.58 35.48 -9.60
N ARG A 5 -10.70 35.15 -8.31
CA ARG A 5 -9.91 34.08 -7.68
C ARG A 5 -10.63 32.75 -7.90
N THR A 6 -10.51 32.18 -9.09
CA THR A 6 -10.96 30.81 -9.37
C THR A 6 -9.90 29.81 -8.93
N ASN A 7 -9.98 29.48 -7.64
CA ASN A 7 -9.84 28.16 -7.03
C ASN A 7 -9.30 27.03 -7.96
N ARG A 8 -7.99 27.04 -8.26
CA ARG A 8 -7.29 25.91 -8.93
C ARG A 8 -7.01 24.73 -7.99
N HIS A 9 -7.56 24.74 -6.78
CA HIS A 9 -7.42 23.66 -5.79
C HIS A 9 -8.71 22.84 -5.60
N ALA A 10 -9.83 23.24 -6.21
CA ALA A 10 -11.06 22.47 -6.19
C ALA A 10 -11.06 21.41 -7.30
N ARG A 11 -11.12 20.14 -6.87
CA ARG A 11 -11.21 18.90 -7.68
C ARG A 11 -9.87 18.38 -8.21
N ARG A 12 -8.98 17.97 -7.30
CA ARG A 12 -8.18 16.76 -7.59
C ARG A 12 -9.17 15.59 -7.68
N GLN A 13 -9.72 15.36 -8.87
CA GLN A 13 -10.24 14.05 -9.20
C GLN A 13 -9.04 13.12 -9.16
N TYR A 14 -8.90 12.35 -8.08
CA TYR A 14 -7.95 11.26 -8.07
C TYR A 14 -8.28 10.39 -9.27
N ARG A 15 -7.33 10.20 -10.18
CA ARG A 15 -7.49 9.13 -11.15
C ARG A 15 -7.56 7.83 -10.34
N HIS A 16 -8.39 6.88 -10.75
CA HIS A 16 -8.49 5.58 -10.07
C HIS A 16 -7.10 4.93 -9.88
N SER A 17 -6.16 5.18 -10.82
CA SER A 17 -4.75 4.80 -10.72
C SER A 17 -4.00 5.42 -9.52
N ASP A 18 -4.34 6.64 -9.11
CA ASP A 18 -3.65 7.36 -8.03
C ASP A 18 -4.04 6.79 -6.67
N VAL A 19 -5.33 6.45 -6.49
CA VAL A 19 -5.82 5.76 -5.28
C VAL A 19 -5.19 4.37 -5.17
N LEU A 20 -5.13 3.62 -6.27
CA LEU A 20 -4.45 2.32 -6.27
C LEU A 20 -2.94 2.45 -6.02
N THR A 21 -2.31 3.53 -6.48
CA THR A 21 -0.89 3.80 -6.19
C THR A 21 -0.67 4.05 -4.69
N LEU A 22 -1.56 4.81 -4.04
CA LEU A 22 -1.51 4.99 -2.58
C LEU A 22 -1.73 3.67 -1.83
N LEU A 23 -2.66 2.83 -2.32
CA LEU A 23 -2.91 1.52 -1.73
C LEU A 23 -1.70 0.57 -1.90
N LEU A 24 -1.01 0.63 -3.04
CA LEU A 24 0.24 -0.11 -3.26
C LEU A 24 1.32 0.32 -2.25
N HIS A 25 1.48 1.62 -1.99
CA HIS A 25 2.40 2.08 -0.95
C HIS A 25 2.04 1.55 0.44
N ASN A 26 0.75 1.47 0.76
CA ASN A 26 0.32 0.87 2.03
C ASN A 26 0.69 -0.62 2.12
N GLN A 27 0.59 -1.39 1.02
CA GLN A 27 1.05 -2.78 1.01
C GLN A 27 2.52 -2.89 1.38
N HIS A 28 3.38 -2.05 0.81
CA HIS A 28 4.81 -2.05 1.12
C HIS A 28 5.12 -1.58 2.55
N ALA A 29 4.44 -0.53 3.03
CA ALA A 29 4.63 -0.04 4.38
C ALA A 29 4.22 -1.07 5.45
N ILE A 30 3.09 -1.74 5.23
CA ILE A 30 2.62 -2.81 6.14
C ILE A 30 3.56 -4.02 6.04
N ALA A 31 4.01 -4.39 4.84
CA ALA A 31 4.95 -5.49 4.67
C ALA A 31 6.25 -5.22 5.46
N ALA A 32 6.84 -4.04 5.34
CA ALA A 32 8.02 -3.66 6.12
C ALA A 32 7.76 -3.75 7.64
N ALA A 33 6.62 -3.25 8.12
CA ALA A 33 6.28 -3.34 9.54
C ALA A 33 6.10 -4.79 10.02
N ILE A 34 5.48 -5.66 9.21
CA ILE A 34 5.29 -7.08 9.55
C ILE A 34 6.61 -7.85 9.45
N GLU A 35 7.50 -7.49 8.53
CA GLU A 35 8.83 -8.09 8.44
C GLU A 35 9.63 -7.85 9.72
N GLU A 36 9.63 -6.61 10.22
CA GLU A 36 10.25 -6.29 11.52
C GLU A 36 9.61 -7.07 12.68
N LEU A 37 8.28 -7.23 12.69
CA LEU A 37 7.59 -8.07 13.69
C LEU A 37 7.97 -9.56 13.57
N ALA A 38 8.14 -10.08 12.36
CA ALA A 38 8.57 -11.45 12.12
C ALA A 38 10.00 -11.69 12.64
N LEU A 39 10.90 -10.73 12.42
CA LEU A 39 12.26 -10.76 12.94
C LEU A 39 12.28 -10.70 14.46
N TRP A 40 11.49 -9.81 15.06
CA TRP A 40 11.32 -9.74 16.51
C TRP A 40 10.79 -11.05 17.09
N ALA A 41 9.72 -11.61 16.53
CA ALA A 41 9.13 -12.88 16.98
C ALA A 41 10.13 -14.05 16.91
N LYS A 42 10.91 -14.11 15.82
CA LYS A 42 12.01 -15.08 15.69
C LYS A 42 13.08 -14.89 16.76
N SER A 43 13.45 -13.64 17.06
CA SER A 43 14.46 -13.33 18.08
C SER A 43 14.01 -13.67 19.50
N THR A 44 12.70 -13.65 19.77
CA THR A 44 12.12 -13.98 21.09
C THR A 44 11.73 -15.46 21.22
N GLY A 45 11.95 -16.27 20.18
CA GLY A 45 11.64 -17.71 20.18
C GLY A 45 10.16 -18.04 19.94
N SER A 46 9.35 -17.08 19.52
CA SER A 46 7.93 -17.30 19.20
C SER A 46 7.76 -17.79 17.76
N SER A 47 7.84 -19.12 17.55
CA SER A 47 7.72 -19.74 16.22
C SER A 47 6.37 -19.46 15.57
N GLU A 48 5.27 -19.58 16.33
CA GLU A 48 3.91 -19.37 15.80
C GLU A 48 3.70 -17.92 15.33
N ALA A 49 4.16 -16.93 16.12
CA ALA A 49 4.06 -15.53 15.73
C ALA A 49 4.93 -15.21 14.51
N HIS A 50 6.12 -15.83 14.41
CA HIS A 50 6.96 -15.71 13.23
C HIS A 50 6.27 -16.30 11.98
N GLU A 51 5.76 -17.52 12.07
CA GLU A 51 5.06 -18.20 10.97
C GLU A 51 3.83 -17.41 10.50
N ASN A 52 3.00 -16.93 11.44
CA ASN A 52 1.85 -16.09 11.13
C ASN A 52 2.26 -14.80 10.41
N ALA A 53 3.36 -14.16 10.84
CA ALA A 53 3.88 -12.96 10.18
C ALA A 53 4.38 -13.26 8.76
N ILE A 54 5.08 -14.38 8.54
CA ILE A 54 5.50 -14.82 7.20
C ILE A 54 4.29 -15.09 6.29
N THR A 55 3.23 -15.74 6.78
CA THR A 55 2.00 -15.96 6.02
C THR A 55 1.30 -14.64 5.66
N ALA A 56 1.29 -13.66 6.58
CA ALA A 56 0.75 -12.34 6.31
C ALA A 56 1.56 -11.61 5.22
N LEU A 57 2.90 -11.68 5.26
CA LEU A 57 3.76 -11.11 4.21
C LEU A 57 3.47 -11.69 2.83
N ALA A 58 3.27 -13.01 2.72
CA ALA A 58 2.91 -13.64 1.46
C ALA A 58 1.58 -13.11 0.90
N THR A 59 0.59 -12.88 1.78
CA THR A 59 -0.69 -12.28 1.38
C THR A 59 -0.53 -10.84 0.90
N LEU A 60 0.33 -10.06 1.57
CA LEU A 60 0.59 -8.67 1.18
C LEU A 60 1.27 -8.57 -0.19
N ASP A 61 2.16 -9.52 -0.52
CA ASP A 61 2.84 -9.61 -1.82
C ASP A 61 1.88 -9.93 -2.97
N VAL A 62 0.97 -10.90 -2.76
CA VAL A 62 -0.10 -11.22 -3.72
C VAL A 62 -0.97 -9.99 -3.98
N ASN A 63 -1.35 -9.27 -2.93
CA ASN A 63 -2.15 -8.06 -3.03
C ASN A 63 -1.38 -6.93 -3.76
N ALA A 64 -0.09 -6.72 -3.45
CA ALA A 64 0.74 -5.74 -4.13
C ALA A 64 0.86 -6.02 -5.63
N SER A 65 1.03 -7.30 -6.00
CA SER A 65 1.06 -7.77 -7.38
C SER A 65 -0.26 -7.50 -8.11
N ALA A 66 -1.40 -7.83 -7.49
CA ALA A 66 -2.72 -7.58 -8.06
C ALA A 66 -3.03 -6.08 -8.24
N ILE A 67 -2.68 -5.26 -7.25
CA ILE A 67 -2.84 -3.79 -7.33
C ILE A 67 -1.96 -3.23 -8.45
N THR A 68 -0.71 -3.67 -8.56
CA THR A 68 0.21 -3.25 -9.62
C THR A 68 -0.37 -3.56 -11.00
N ALA A 69 -0.90 -4.77 -11.21
CA ALA A 69 -1.58 -5.13 -12.45
C ALA A 69 -2.80 -4.23 -12.71
N GLY A 70 -3.60 -3.92 -11.69
CA GLY A 70 -4.72 -2.99 -11.78
C GLY A 70 -4.31 -1.57 -12.18
N ILE A 71 -3.22 -1.03 -11.61
CA ILE A 71 -2.66 0.28 -11.98
C ILE A 71 -2.26 0.30 -13.45
N LEU A 72 -1.54 -0.73 -13.92
CA LEU A 72 -1.09 -0.81 -15.31
C LEU A 72 -2.27 -0.83 -16.27
N LYS A 73 -3.31 -1.62 -15.96
CA LYS A 73 -4.54 -1.68 -16.78
C LYS A 73 -5.29 -0.35 -16.86
N LEU A 74 -5.29 0.47 -15.81
CA LEU A 74 -5.94 1.78 -15.78
C LEU A 74 -5.12 2.91 -16.44
N ARG A 75 -3.86 2.64 -16.80
CA ARG A 75 -2.96 3.58 -17.47
C ARG A 75 -2.88 3.38 -18.98
N GLN A 76 -3.32 2.22 -19.48
CA GLN A 76 -3.55 1.96 -20.91
C GLN A 76 -4.73 2.79 -21.41
#